data_AF-A0AAQ6IJL3-F1
#
_entry.id   AF-A0AAQ6IJL3-F1
#
_cell.length_a   1.000
_cell.length_b   1.000
_cell.length_c   1.000
_cell.angle_alpha   90.00
_cell.angle_beta   90.00
_cell.angle_gamma   90.00
#
_symmetry.space_group_name_H-M   'P 1'
#
loop_
_entity.id
_entity.type
_entity.pdbx_description
1 polymer ?
#
loop_
_entity_poly.entity_id
_entity_poly.type
_entity_poly.pdbx_seq_one_letter_code
_entity_poly.pdbx_strand_id
1 'polypeptide(L)'
;MKMYGLYLEAVNDYINESYGEDVWRLIENRAEIPHLKFVRHQMYNDNLILRLAKAAGEVLGKTHDELMYAFGVYMVKRIGNYGYERILKVLGRNVRDFINELDNLHEYFRFSFPKVQPPSFCVEEECETSLTLHYRSTRKGFTQFVKGQLSQVGRQFYNTDIEVEILS
;
A
#
# COMPACT_ATOMS: atom_id res chain seq x y z
N MET A 1 -4.44 -14.12 -7.02
CA MET A 1 -3.24 -14.70 -6.38
C MET A 1 -3.44 -14.57 -4.87
N LYS A 2 -2.39 -14.62 -4.03
CA LYS A 2 -2.56 -14.46 -2.56
C LYS A 2 -1.77 -13.25 -2.02
N MET A 3 -2.19 -12.70 -0.90
CA MET A 3 -1.50 -11.63 -0.16
C MET A 3 -1.52 -11.90 1.35
N TYR A 4 -0.60 -11.30 2.09
CA TYR A 4 -0.57 -11.42 3.54
C TYR A 4 -1.70 -10.61 4.19
N GLY A 5 -2.22 -11.13 5.32
CA GLY A 5 -3.23 -10.47 6.13
C GLY A 5 -2.78 -9.12 6.68
N LEU A 6 -1.47 -8.85 6.73
CA LEU A 6 -0.89 -7.55 7.04
C LEU A 6 -1.55 -6.40 6.27
N TYR A 7 -1.76 -6.59 4.97
CA TYR A 7 -2.35 -5.54 4.14
C TYR A 7 -3.83 -5.29 4.47
N LEU A 8 -4.55 -6.36 4.80
CA LEU A 8 -5.97 -6.30 5.15
C LEU A 8 -6.20 -5.74 6.55
N GLU A 9 -5.32 -6.09 7.50
CA GLU A 9 -5.30 -5.51 8.84
C GLU A 9 -5.11 -3.99 8.76
N ALA A 10 -4.16 -3.51 7.95
CA ALA A 10 -3.97 -2.07 7.77
C ALA A 10 -5.15 -1.37 7.06
N VAL A 11 -5.87 -2.03 6.13
CA VAL A 11 -7.11 -1.46 5.57
C VAL A 11 -8.20 -1.38 6.64
N ASN A 12 -8.38 -2.43 7.44
CA ASN A 12 -9.30 -2.43 8.57
C ASN A 12 -8.96 -1.32 9.56
N ASP A 13 -7.69 -1.18 9.95
CA ASP A 13 -7.23 -0.15 10.88
C ASP A 13 -7.46 1.26 10.32
N TYR A 14 -7.17 1.49 9.03
CA TYR A 14 -7.47 2.77 8.38
C TYR A 14 -8.95 3.15 8.51
N ILE A 15 -9.84 2.21 8.20
CA ILE A 15 -11.28 2.46 8.26
C ILE A 15 -11.74 2.71 9.70
N ASN A 16 -11.29 1.89 10.66
CA ASN A 16 -11.66 2.06 12.06
C ASN A 16 -11.13 3.38 12.64
N GLU A 17 -9.87 3.74 12.38
CA GLU A 17 -9.27 4.98 12.88
C GLU A 17 -9.91 6.23 12.24
N SER A 18 -10.35 6.13 10.97
CA SER A 18 -10.89 7.29 10.23
C SER A 18 -12.40 7.44 10.34
N TYR A 19 -13.14 6.34 10.46
CA TYR A 19 -14.61 6.30 10.34
C TYR A 19 -15.31 5.51 11.45
N GLY A 20 -14.58 4.78 12.28
CA GLY A 20 -15.12 4.00 13.40
C GLY A 20 -15.57 2.58 13.04
N GLU A 21 -15.82 1.79 14.08
CA GLU A 21 -16.13 0.36 13.98
C GLU A 21 -17.48 0.08 13.30
N ASP A 22 -18.49 0.92 13.53
CA ASP A 22 -19.81 0.75 12.91
C ASP A 22 -19.72 0.88 11.38
N VAL A 23 -18.87 1.77 10.88
CA VAL A 23 -18.62 1.93 9.44
C VAL A 23 -17.85 0.73 8.89
N TRP A 24 -16.84 0.24 9.62
CA TRP A 24 -16.17 -1.01 9.25
C TRP A 24 -17.15 -2.18 9.13
N ARG A 25 -18.07 -2.33 10.09
CA ARG A 25 -19.10 -3.38 10.08
C ARG A 25 -20.02 -3.29 8.86
N LEU A 26 -20.40 -2.09 8.42
CA LEU A 26 -21.16 -1.92 7.18
C LEU A 26 -20.35 -2.38 5.96
N ILE A 27 -19.07 -2.03 5.92
CA ILE A 27 -18.16 -2.36 4.82
C ILE A 27 -17.88 -3.86 4.75
N GLU A 28 -17.58 -4.53 5.86
CA GLU A 28 -17.28 -5.97 5.86
C GLU A 28 -18.49 -6.80 5.42
N ASN A 29 -19.70 -6.41 5.84
CA ASN A 29 -20.94 -7.06 5.41
C ASN A 29 -21.15 -6.88 3.90
N ARG A 30 -20.97 -5.66 3.41
CA ARG A 30 -21.12 -5.34 1.98
C ARG A 30 -20.03 -5.96 1.11
N ALA A 31 -18.83 -6.16 1.66
CA ALA A 31 -17.74 -6.88 1.03
C ALA A 31 -17.90 -8.42 1.15
N GLU A 32 -18.97 -8.93 1.76
CA GLU A 32 -19.27 -10.35 2.01
C GLU A 32 -18.15 -11.09 2.76
N ILE A 33 -17.56 -10.42 3.75
CA ILE A 33 -16.57 -11.00 4.67
C ILE A 33 -16.96 -10.78 6.14
N PRO A 34 -18.21 -11.08 6.54
CA PRO A 34 -18.70 -10.78 7.87
C PRO A 34 -17.82 -11.44 8.94
N HIS A 35 -17.44 -10.67 9.96
CA HIS A 35 -16.68 -11.13 11.12
C HIS A 35 -15.29 -11.72 10.82
N LEU A 36 -14.72 -11.41 9.65
CA LEU A 36 -13.39 -11.88 9.30
C LEU A 36 -12.32 -11.11 10.07
N LYS A 37 -11.65 -11.80 11.01
CA LYS A 37 -10.45 -11.26 11.67
C LYS A 37 -9.21 -11.57 10.83
N PHE A 38 -8.48 -10.53 10.45
CA PHE A 38 -7.26 -10.69 9.68
C PHE A 38 -6.08 -11.09 10.56
N VAL A 39 -5.34 -12.12 10.12
CA VAL A 39 -4.12 -12.59 10.78
C VAL A 39 -2.94 -12.21 9.90
N ARG A 40 -2.01 -11.42 10.44
CA ARG A 40 -0.88 -10.83 9.69
C ARG A 40 -0.12 -11.78 8.77
N HIS A 41 0.30 -12.95 9.28
CA HIS A 41 1.08 -13.93 8.53
C HIS A 41 0.23 -14.97 7.76
N GLN A 42 -1.10 -14.84 7.76
CA GLN A 42 -1.98 -15.69 6.97
C GLN A 42 -2.13 -15.14 5.54
N MET A 43 -2.29 -16.04 4.58
CA MET A 43 -2.48 -15.69 3.17
C MET A 43 -3.97 -15.63 2.81
N TYR A 44 -4.39 -14.55 2.18
CA TYR A 44 -5.76 -14.27 1.73
C TYR A 44 -5.79 -14.05 0.21
N ASN A 45 -6.99 -14.06 -0.37
CA ASN A 45 -7.17 -13.70 -1.78
C ASN A 45 -6.81 -12.22 -1.98
N ASP A 46 -6.00 -11.92 -2.98
CA ASP A 46 -5.54 -10.57 -3.26
C ASP A 46 -6.63 -9.62 -3.77
N ASN A 47 -7.71 -10.15 -4.33
CA ASN A 47 -8.88 -9.35 -4.70
C ASN A 47 -9.61 -8.75 -3.49
N LEU A 48 -9.31 -9.18 -2.26
CA LEU A 48 -10.06 -8.74 -1.09
C LEU A 48 -9.86 -7.24 -0.80
N ILE A 49 -8.68 -6.68 -1.05
CA ILE A 49 -8.46 -5.22 -0.93
C ILE A 49 -9.31 -4.45 -1.94
N LEU A 50 -9.39 -4.92 -3.19
CA LEU A 50 -10.19 -4.27 -4.23
C LEU A 50 -11.69 -4.34 -3.90
N ARG A 51 -12.15 -5.48 -3.39
CA ARG A 51 -13.53 -5.64 -2.89
C ARG A 51 -13.83 -4.71 -1.72
N LEU A 52 -12.90 -4.60 -0.76
CA LEU A 52 -13.01 -3.69 0.37
C LEU A 52 -13.05 -2.23 -0.09
N ALA A 53 -12.19 -1.83 -1.03
CA ALA A 53 -12.20 -0.49 -1.61
C ALA A 53 -13.54 -0.19 -2.31
N LYS A 54 -14.07 -1.15 -3.08
CA LYS A 54 -15.40 -1.00 -3.71
C LYS A 54 -16.51 -0.85 -2.67
N ALA A 55 -16.57 -1.74 -1.69
CA ALA A 55 -17.60 -1.70 -0.64
C ALA A 55 -17.50 -0.42 0.20
N ALA A 56 -16.28 -0.01 0.57
CA ALA A 56 -16.02 1.26 1.23
C ALA A 56 -16.45 2.45 0.38
N GLY A 57 -16.24 2.41 -0.94
CA GLY A 57 -16.68 3.49 -1.84
C GLY A 57 -18.19 3.68 -1.83
N GLU A 58 -18.93 2.57 -1.84
CA GLU A 58 -20.39 2.58 -1.79
C GLU A 58 -20.94 3.06 -0.43
N VAL A 59 -20.22 2.83 0.68
CA VAL A 59 -20.62 3.29 2.02
C VAL A 59 -20.20 4.74 2.29
N LEU A 60 -19.01 5.14 1.85
CA LEU A 60 -18.38 6.42 2.18
C LEU A 60 -18.61 7.51 1.11
N GLY A 61 -19.20 7.16 -0.04
CA GLY A 61 -19.36 8.08 -1.17
C GLY A 61 -18.04 8.48 -1.81
N LYS A 62 -17.03 7.60 -1.75
CA LYS A 62 -15.69 7.82 -2.33
C LYS A 62 -15.48 6.94 -3.54
N THR A 63 -14.67 7.41 -4.48
CA THR A 63 -14.26 6.57 -5.61
C THR A 63 -13.32 5.45 -5.15
N HIS A 64 -13.28 4.37 -5.92
CA HIS A 64 -12.35 3.28 -5.69
C HIS A 64 -10.89 3.77 -5.66
N ASP A 65 -10.54 4.69 -6.56
CA ASP A 65 -9.18 5.21 -6.70
C ASP A 65 -8.75 6.06 -5.51
N GLU A 66 -9.63 6.93 -4.99
CA GLU A 66 -9.36 7.69 -3.76
C GLU A 66 -9.11 6.78 -2.56
N LEU A 67 -9.89 5.69 -2.43
CA LEU A 67 -9.73 4.74 -1.34
C LEU A 67 -8.46 3.91 -1.47
N MET A 68 -8.14 3.43 -2.68
CA MET A 68 -6.89 2.72 -2.93
C MET A 68 -5.68 3.61 -2.65
N TYR A 69 -5.71 4.88 -3.06
CA TYR A 69 -4.67 5.86 -2.70
C TYR A 69 -4.55 6.02 -1.18
N ALA A 70 -5.67 6.23 -0.48
CA ALA A 70 -5.68 6.40 0.98
C ALA A 70 -5.15 5.15 1.71
N PHE A 71 -5.52 3.95 1.26
CA PHE A 71 -5.01 2.70 1.80
C PHE A 71 -3.49 2.59 1.60
N GLY A 72 -2.98 3.00 0.43
CA GLY A 72 -1.55 3.05 0.15
C GLY A 72 -0.79 3.99 1.07
N VAL A 73 -1.30 5.20 1.25
CA VAL A 73 -0.76 6.19 2.21
C VAL A 73 -0.70 5.58 3.61
N TYR A 74 -1.81 5.02 4.08
CA TYR A 74 -1.89 4.45 5.42
C TYR A 74 -0.98 3.23 5.61
N MET A 75 -0.77 2.42 4.55
CA MET A 75 0.10 1.25 4.60
C MET A 75 1.54 1.60 5.00
N VAL A 76 2.10 2.69 4.47
CA VAL A 76 3.46 3.12 4.81
C VAL A 76 3.57 3.48 6.30
N LYS A 77 2.58 4.20 6.82
CA LYS A 77 2.48 4.51 8.26
C LYS A 77 2.45 3.24 9.10
N ARG A 78 1.65 2.24 8.71
CA ARG A 78 1.53 0.97 9.45
C ARG A 78 2.78 0.10 9.38
N ILE A 79 3.42 0.00 8.22
CA ILE A 79 4.69 -0.72 8.06
C ILE A 79 5.74 -0.16 9.03
N GLY A 80 5.80 1.16 9.20
CA GLY A 80 6.64 1.80 10.22
C GLY A 80 6.37 1.27 11.64
N ASN A 81 5.09 1.23 12.04
CA ASN A 81 4.66 0.75 13.36
C ASN A 81 4.95 -0.75 13.60
N TYR A 82 5.08 -1.54 12.54
CA TYR A 82 5.48 -2.96 12.64
C TYR A 82 6.99 -3.16 12.81
N GLY A 83 7.75 -2.09 13.04
CA GLY A 83 9.20 -2.15 13.33
C GLY A 83 10.09 -1.94 12.10
N TYR A 84 9.50 -1.73 10.92
CA TYR A 84 10.25 -1.48 9.69
C TYR A 84 10.59 0.01 9.48
N GLU A 85 10.22 0.90 10.40
CA GLU A 85 10.54 2.32 10.27
C GLU A 85 12.05 2.58 10.12
N ARG A 86 12.88 1.86 10.88
CA ARG A 86 14.34 2.03 10.83
C ARG A 86 14.91 1.69 9.46
N ILE A 87 14.48 0.58 8.86
CA ILE A 87 14.97 0.20 7.53
C ILE A 87 14.46 1.16 6.47
N LEU A 88 13.21 1.61 6.55
CA LEU A 88 12.66 2.61 5.63
C LEU A 88 13.43 3.94 5.67
N LYS A 89 13.86 4.39 6.85
CA LYS A 89 14.65 5.62 7.05
C LYS A 89 16.05 5.57 6.45
N VAL A 90 16.65 4.38 6.32
CA VAL A 90 18.03 4.21 5.86
C VAL A 90 18.12 3.61 4.45
N LEU A 91 16.99 3.32 3.83
CA LEU A 91 16.94 2.64 2.53
C LEU A 91 17.53 3.50 1.40
N GLY A 92 17.36 4.82 1.47
CA GLY A 92 17.94 5.75 0.49
C GLY A 92 18.16 7.13 1.08
N ARG A 93 19.14 7.89 0.55
CA ARG A 93 19.45 9.25 1.03
C ARG A 93 18.48 10.30 0.49
N ASN A 94 17.86 10.00 -0.64
CA ASN A 94 16.82 10.78 -1.29
C ASN A 94 15.73 9.84 -1.84
N VAL A 95 14.64 10.41 -2.37
CA VAL A 95 13.51 9.64 -2.93
C VAL A 95 13.93 8.68 -4.04
N ARG A 96 14.85 9.10 -4.93
CA ARG A 96 15.34 8.26 -6.03
C ARG A 96 16.09 7.04 -5.49
N ASP A 97 17.03 7.24 -4.57
CA ASP A 97 17.79 6.15 -3.95
C ASP A 97 16.82 5.16 -3.29
N PHE A 98 15.80 5.66 -2.60
CA PHE A 98 14.76 4.83 -1.99
C PHE A 98 14.03 3.97 -3.03
N ILE A 99 13.60 4.56 -4.15
CA ILE A 99 12.88 3.86 -5.21
C ILE A 99 13.74 2.76 -5.83
N ASN A 100 15.02 3.04 -6.10
CA ASN A 100 15.95 2.05 -6.64
C ASN A 100 16.21 0.88 -5.68
N GLU A 101 16.06 1.11 -4.37
CA GLU A 101 16.27 0.10 -3.32
C GLU A 101 14.96 -0.62 -2.92
N LEU A 102 13.82 -0.32 -3.54
CA LEU A 102 12.53 -0.96 -3.20
C LEU A 102 12.54 -2.47 -3.46
N ASP A 103 13.20 -2.93 -4.51
CA ASP A 103 13.28 -4.36 -4.82
C ASP A 103 14.12 -5.08 -3.74
N ASN A 104 15.22 -4.47 -3.29
CA ASN A 104 16.05 -4.98 -2.20
C ASN A 104 15.30 -4.99 -0.85
N LEU A 105 14.49 -3.94 -0.57
CA LEU A 105 13.61 -3.92 0.61
C LEU A 105 12.62 -5.09 0.58
N HIS A 106 12.03 -5.38 -0.57
CA HIS A 106 11.10 -6.51 -0.70
C HIS A 106 11.79 -7.86 -0.52
N GLU A 107 13.02 -8.01 -1.00
CA GLU A 107 13.83 -9.20 -0.73
C GLU A 107 14.14 -9.33 0.78
N TYR A 108 14.44 -8.23 1.47
CA TYR A 108 14.56 -8.23 2.93
C TYR A 108 13.26 -8.66 3.63
N PHE A 109 12.09 -8.23 3.14
CA PHE A 109 10.82 -8.66 3.73
C PHE A 109 10.57 -10.17 3.59
N ARG A 110 11.19 -10.89 2.65
CA ARG A 110 11.03 -12.35 2.51
C ARG A 110 11.46 -13.12 3.75
N PHE A 111 12.37 -12.59 4.56
CA PHE A 111 12.77 -13.23 5.82
C PHE A 111 11.60 -13.36 6.81
N SER A 112 10.71 -12.35 6.86
CA SER A 112 9.51 -12.37 7.72
C SER A 112 8.26 -12.84 6.96
N PHE A 113 8.24 -12.66 5.64
CA PHE A 113 7.11 -12.89 4.76
C PHE A 113 7.53 -13.76 3.56
N PRO A 114 7.89 -15.04 3.76
CA PRO A 114 8.52 -15.88 2.73
C PRO A 114 7.66 -16.13 1.48
N LYS A 115 6.35 -15.95 1.57
CA LYS A 115 5.38 -16.11 0.46
C LYS A 115 5.02 -14.77 -0.19
N VAL A 116 5.72 -13.68 0.12
CA VAL A 116 5.43 -12.37 -0.45
C VAL A 116 5.70 -12.41 -1.94
N GLN A 117 4.76 -11.82 -2.70
CA GLN A 117 4.90 -11.62 -4.13
C GLN A 117 4.98 -10.11 -4.34
N PRO A 118 6.17 -9.51 -4.22
CA PRO A 118 6.31 -8.07 -4.33
C PRO A 118 6.17 -7.63 -5.80
N PRO A 119 5.80 -6.36 -6.04
CA PRO A 119 6.05 -5.75 -7.33
C PRO A 119 7.56 -5.51 -7.53
N SER A 120 7.94 -5.12 -8.74
CA SER A 120 9.27 -4.64 -9.08
C SER A 120 9.21 -3.19 -9.58
N PHE A 121 10.22 -2.41 -9.23
CA PHE A 121 10.36 -1.01 -9.55
C PHE A 121 11.67 -0.77 -10.33
N CYS A 122 11.58 -0.06 -11.46
CA CYS A 122 12.75 0.29 -12.25
C CYS A 122 12.66 1.76 -12.71
N VAL A 123 13.73 2.51 -12.52
CA VAL A 123 13.85 3.90 -13.00
C VAL A 123 14.53 3.89 -14.37
N GLU A 124 13.97 4.61 -15.34
CA GLU A 124 14.52 4.69 -16.71
C GLU A 124 15.08 6.07 -17.04
N GLU A 125 14.22 7.10 -17.08
CA GLU A 125 14.60 8.47 -17.37
C GLU A 125 14.61 9.29 -16.08
N GLU A 126 15.62 10.13 -15.88
CA GLU A 126 15.74 10.95 -14.68
C GLU A 126 16.32 12.33 -14.98
N CYS A 127 15.86 13.31 -14.22
CA CYS A 127 16.49 14.62 -14.10
C CYS A 127 16.54 15.01 -12.62
N GLU A 128 16.93 16.26 -12.33
CA GLU A 128 17.06 16.74 -10.95
C GLU A 128 15.74 16.68 -10.15
N THR A 129 14.58 16.80 -10.81
CA THR A 129 13.28 16.94 -10.14
C THR A 129 12.24 15.90 -10.54
N SER A 130 12.54 15.00 -11.48
CA SER A 130 11.58 14.00 -11.95
C SER A 130 12.27 12.72 -12.40
N LEU A 131 11.50 11.63 -12.42
CA LEU A 131 11.92 10.37 -13.01
C LEU A 131 10.72 9.62 -13.61
N THR A 132 11.01 8.74 -14.56
CA THR A 132 10.05 7.77 -15.10
C THR A 132 10.21 6.46 -14.34
N LEU A 133 9.15 6.04 -13.65
CA LEU A 133 9.11 4.83 -12.83
C LEU A 133 8.29 3.73 -13.52
N HIS A 134 8.94 2.62 -13.83
CA HIS A 134 8.30 1.40 -14.26
C HIS A 134 7.85 0.58 -13.05
N TYR A 135 6.54 0.53 -12.82
CA TYR A 135 5.92 -0.36 -11.82
C TYR A 135 5.43 -1.64 -12.48
N ARG A 136 5.99 -2.79 -12.08
CA ARG A 136 5.61 -4.11 -12.62
C ARG A 136 5.06 -4.99 -11.51
N SER A 137 3.87 -5.52 -11.71
CA SER A 137 3.21 -6.37 -10.72
C SER A 137 2.34 -7.43 -11.40
N THR A 138 2.25 -8.58 -10.76
CA THR A 138 1.26 -9.60 -11.15
C THR A 138 -0.16 -9.18 -10.73
N ARG A 139 -0.31 -8.24 -9.78
CA ARG A 139 -1.60 -7.73 -9.31
C ARG A 139 -2.06 -6.54 -10.13
N LYS A 140 -3.30 -6.62 -10.62
CA LYS A 140 -4.00 -5.51 -11.31
C LYS A 140 -4.81 -4.69 -10.31
N GLY A 141 -4.99 -3.39 -10.60
CA GLY A 141 -5.82 -2.49 -9.79
C GLY A 141 -5.11 -1.82 -8.59
N PHE A 142 -3.79 -1.97 -8.47
CA PHE A 142 -3.01 -1.42 -7.34
C PHE A 142 -2.24 -0.13 -7.67
N THR A 143 -2.40 0.45 -8.86
CA THR A 143 -1.66 1.65 -9.28
C THR A 143 -1.87 2.82 -8.31
N GLN A 144 -3.11 3.10 -7.93
CA GLN A 144 -3.40 4.18 -6.96
C GLN A 144 -2.86 3.88 -5.56
N PHE A 145 -2.87 2.60 -5.16
CA PHE A 145 -2.30 2.18 -3.89
C PHE A 145 -0.79 2.46 -3.85
N VAL A 146 -0.05 2.10 -4.90
CA VAL A 146 1.37 2.39 -5.01
C VAL A 146 1.63 3.90 -5.07
N LYS A 147 0.81 4.65 -5.81
CA LYS A 147 0.88 6.12 -5.84
C LYS A 147 0.73 6.74 -4.44
N GLY A 148 -0.19 6.22 -3.63
CA GLY A 148 -0.35 6.62 -2.23
C GLY A 148 0.88 6.29 -1.38
N GLN A 149 1.47 5.11 -1.57
CA GLN A 149 2.69 4.71 -0.86
C GLN A 149 3.87 5.64 -1.20
N LEU A 150 4.10 5.90 -2.49
CA LEU A 150 5.18 6.81 -2.93
C LEU A 150 4.98 8.20 -2.33
N SER A 151 3.78 8.76 -2.44
CA SER A 151 3.44 10.08 -1.87
C SER A 151 3.75 10.14 -0.36
N GLN A 152 3.35 9.10 0.38
CA GLN A 152 3.60 9.05 1.83
C GLN A 152 5.07 8.89 2.17
N VAL A 153 5.82 8.08 1.42
CA VAL A 153 7.29 7.95 1.59
C VAL A 153 7.97 9.30 1.40
N GLY A 154 7.66 10.01 0.31
CA GLY A 154 8.23 11.33 0.01
C GLY A 154 8.03 12.31 1.17
N ARG A 155 6.79 12.42 1.66
CA ARG A 155 6.45 13.31 2.78
C ARG A 155 7.12 12.89 4.09
N GLN A 156 7.01 11.60 4.43
CA GLN A 156 7.40 11.10 5.75
C GLN A 156 8.92 11.03 5.95
N PHE A 157 9.67 10.67 4.90
CA PHE A 157 11.11 10.40 5.03
C PHE A 157 12.00 11.45 4.36
N TYR A 158 11.46 12.19 3.39
CA TYR A 158 12.25 13.11 2.56
C TYR A 158 11.71 14.55 2.52
N ASN A 159 10.63 14.85 3.26
CA ASN A 159 9.97 16.15 3.24
C ASN A 159 9.70 16.65 1.80
N THR A 160 9.27 15.73 0.93
CA THR A 160 9.08 15.95 -0.51
C THR A 160 7.66 15.57 -0.89
N ASP A 161 6.92 16.49 -1.52
CA ASP A 161 5.65 16.19 -2.15
C ASP A 161 5.90 15.58 -3.53
N ILE A 162 5.61 14.29 -3.67
CA ILE A 162 5.77 13.56 -4.94
C ILE A 162 4.46 13.65 -5.71
N GLU A 163 4.51 14.27 -6.88
CA GLU A 163 3.45 14.21 -7.87
C GLU A 163 3.65 13.01 -8.79
N VAL A 164 2.58 12.26 -9.05
CA VAL A 164 2.63 11.05 -9.88
C VAL A 164 1.58 11.15 -10.98
N GLU A 165 2.05 11.14 -12.21
CA GLU A 165 1.26 11.02 -13.43
C GLU A 165 1.36 9.59 -13.97
N ILE A 166 0.22 8.99 -14.36
CA ILE A 166 0.18 7.64 -14.91
C ILE A 166 0.27 7.76 -16.44
N LEU A 167 1.34 7.24 -17.02
CA LEU A 167 1.58 7.30 -18.48
C LEU A 167 0.97 6.11 -19.23
N SER A 168 0.89 4.92 -18.60
CA SER A 168 0.39 3.67 -19.19
C SER A 168 -0.04 2.65 -18.15
#